data_AF-A0A842SGZ1-F1
#
_entry.id   AF-A0A842SGZ1-F1
#
_cell.length_a   1.000
_cell.length_b   1.000
_cell.length_c   1.000
_cell.angle_alpha   90.00
_cell.angle_beta   90.00
_cell.angle_gamma   90.00
#
_symmetry.space_group_name_H-M   'P 1'
#
loop_
_entity.id
_entity.type
_entity.pdbx_description
1 polymer ?
#
loop_
_entity_poly.entity_id
_entity_poly.type
_entity_poly.pdbx_seq_one_letter_code
_entity_poly.pdbx_strand_id
1 'polypeptide(L)' 'MSIEELAPDEKLRIAIEISDTVVRVSADGIRAENPDITEKELLQELRLRIRGED' A
#
# COMPACT_ATOMS: atom_id res chain seq x y z
N MET A 1 17.92 -2.34 -16.53
CA MET A 1 16.63 -2.05 -17.18
C MET A 1 16.07 -0.85 -16.45
N SER A 2 16.02 0.29 -17.12
CA SER A 2 15.41 1.50 -16.55
C SER A 2 13.89 1.45 -16.72
N ILE A 3 13.14 2.22 -15.93
CA ILE A 3 11.67 2.26 -16.05
C ILE A 3 11.26 2.69 -17.46
N GLU A 4 12.02 3.58 -18.10
CA GLU A 4 11.76 4.09 -19.43
C GLU A 4 11.80 3.01 -20.50
N GLU A 5 12.65 1.99 -20.32
CA GLU A 5 12.86 0.87 -21.24
C GLU A 5 11.77 -0.22 -21.15
N LEU A 6 10.93 -0.21 -20.11
CA LEU A 6 9.92 -1.23 -19.88
C LEU A 6 8.72 -1.10 -20.82
N ALA A 7 8.19 -2.25 -21.25
CA ALA A 7 6.90 -2.30 -21.94
C ALA A 7 5.78 -1.81 -21.02
N PRO A 8 4.66 -1.29 -21.57
CA PRO A 8 3.52 -0.83 -20.78
C PRO A 8 3.00 -1.88 -19.77
N ASP A 9 2.92 -3.15 -20.17
CA ASP A 9 2.44 -4.22 -19.29
C ASP A 9 3.39 -4.51 -18.12
N GLU A 10 4.71 -4.38 -18.35
CA GLU A 10 5.71 -4.56 -17.29
C GLU A 10 5.67 -3.41 -16.29
N LYS A 11 5.47 -2.17 -16.77
CA LYS A 11 5.26 -1.00 -15.91
C LYS A 11 4.03 -1.18 -15.03
N LEU A 12 2.93 -1.63 -15.62
CA LEU A 12 1.68 -1.88 -14.89
C LEU A 12 1.87 -2.96 -13.82
N ARG A 13 2.50 -4.09 -14.17
CA ARG A 13 2.80 -5.15 -13.20
C ARG A 13 3.59 -4.62 -12.01
N ILE A 14 4.66 -3.86 -12.28
CA ILE A 14 5.49 -3.28 -11.23
C ILE A 14 4.68 -2.30 -10.36
N ALA A 15 3.85 -1.45 -10.98
CA ALA A 15 3.00 -0.52 -10.24
C ALA A 15 2.01 -1.24 -9.31
N ILE A 16 1.45 -2.37 -9.74
CA ILE A 16 0.58 -3.21 -8.92
C ILE A 16 1.38 -3.81 -7.75
N GLU A 17 2.54 -4.41 -8.02
CA GLU A 17 3.39 -5.02 -6.98
C GLU A 17 3.86 -3.99 -5.93
N ILE A 18 4.22 -2.78 -6.36
CA ILE A 18 4.57 -1.68 -5.47
C ILE A 18 3.36 -1.29 -4.63
N SER A 19 2.18 -1.14 -5.24
CA SER A 19 0.96 -0.76 -4.53
C SER A 19 0.58 -1.78 -3.46
N ASP A 20 0.63 -3.07 -3.78
CA ASP A 20 0.39 -4.16 -2.83
C ASP A 20 1.40 -4.14 -1.67
N THR A 21 2.67 -3.86 -1.98
CA THR A 21 3.73 -3.74 -0.98
C THR A 21 3.47 -2.56 -0.04
N VAL A 22 3.12 -1.39 -0.57
CA VAL A 22 2.81 -0.19 0.22
C VAL A 22 1.63 -0.44 1.17
N VAL A 23 0.56 -1.08 0.69
CA VAL A 23 -0.61 -1.44 1.51
C VAL A 23 -0.20 -2.35 2.66
N ARG A 24 0.58 -3.40 2.39
CA ARG A 24 1.02 -4.36 3.41
C ARG A 24 1.90 -3.71 4.47
N VAL A 25 2.92 -2.97 4.06
CA VAL A 25 3.83 -2.28 5.00
C VAL A 25 3.07 -1.28 5.87
N SER A 26 2.12 -0.56 5.28
CA SER A 26 1.27 0.37 6.03
C SER A 26 0.40 -0.37 7.05
N ALA A 27 -0.18 -1.50 6.67
CA ALA A 27 -1.02 -2.31 7.54
C ALA A 27 -0.23 -2.88 8.72
N ASP A 28 0.99 -3.36 8.45
CA ASP A 28 1.89 -3.88 9.47
C ASP A 28 2.31 -2.77 10.45
N GLY A 29 2.58 -1.56 9.96
CA GLY A 29 2.85 -0.39 10.79
C GLY A 29 1.68 -0.02 11.71
N ILE A 30 0.46 0.04 11.16
CA ILE A 30 -0.75 0.35 11.96
C ILE A 30 -0.98 -0.71 13.04
N ARG A 31 -0.80 -2.01 12.71
CA ARG A 31 -0.93 -3.10 13.69
C ARG A 31 0.15 -3.04 14.78
N ALA A 32 1.35 -2.61 14.44
CA ALA A 32 2.43 -2.43 15.42
C ALA A 32 2.13 -1.27 16.39
N GLU A 33 1.49 -0.21 15.91
CA GLU A 33 1.05 0.94 16.72
C GLU A 33 -0.21 0.62 17.55
N ASN A 34 -1.12 -0.21 17.02
CA ASN A 34 -2.39 -0.57 17.64
C ASN A 34 -2.63 -2.10 17.59
N PRO A 35 -2.10 -2.88 18.55
CA PRO A 35 -2.16 -4.35 18.52
C PRO A 35 -3.57 -4.95 18.54
N ASP A 36 -4.53 -4.24 19.15
CA ASP A 36 -5.93 -4.69 19.30
C ASP A 36 -6.85 -4.15 18.19
N ILE A 37 -6.31 -3.50 17.16
CA ILE A 37 -7.11 -2.91 16.07
C ILE A 37 -7.93 -3.98 15.35
N THR A 38 -9.21 -3.71 15.14
CA THR A 38 -10.05 -4.60 14.33
C THR A 38 -9.73 -4.45 12.85
N GLU A 39 -10.03 -5.47 12.04
CA GLU A 39 -9.82 -5.41 10.60
C GLU A 39 -10.61 -4.25 9.94
N LYS A 40 -11.79 -3.92 10.49
CA LYS A 40 -12.60 -2.79 10.00
C LYS A 40 -11.92 -1.45 10.24
N GLU A 41 -11.35 -1.24 11.43
CA GLU A 41 -10.63 -0.03 11.79
C GLU A 41 -9.32 0.08 11.01
N LEU A 42 -8.60 -1.02 10.85
CA LEU A 42 -7.39 -1.08 10.03
C LEU A 42 -7.67 -0.65 8.58
N LEU A 43 -8.76 -1.13 7.98
CA LEU A 43 -9.16 -0.73 6.63
C LEU A 43 -9.53 0.76 6.53
N GLN A 44 -10.12 1.33 7.58
CA GLN A 44 -10.42 2.76 7.63
C GLN A 44 -9.13 3.59 7.69
N GLU A 45 -8.23 3.23 8.60
CA GLU A 45 -6.94 3.89 8.79
C GLU A 45 -6.07 3.80 7.53
N LEU A 46 -5.98 2.61 6.91
CA LEU A 46 -5.29 2.41 5.63
C LEU A 46 -5.84 3.31 4.53
N ARG A 47 -7.17 3.47 4.44
CA ARG A 47 -7.79 4.34 3.42
C ARG A 47 -7.43 5.80 3.65
N LEU A 48 -7.40 6.26 4.90
CA LEU A 48 -6.99 7.62 5.25
C LEU A 48 -5.54 7.88 4.80
N ARG A 49 -4.62 6.98 5.18
CA ARG A 49 -3.20 7.10 4.83
C ARG A 49 -2.94 7.05 3.32
N ILE A 50 -3.68 6.21 2.56
CA ILE A 50 -3.48 6.07 1.10
C ILE A 50 -4.14 7.20 0.32
N ARG A 51 -5.30 7.72 0.75
CA ARG A 51 -5.95 8.85 0.07
C ARG A 51 -5.25 10.19 0.34
N GLY A 52 -4.44 10.30 1.38
CA GLY A 52 -3.73 11.53 1.72
C GLY A 52 -4.67 12.66 2.15
N GLU A 53 -5.78 12.32 2.79
CA GLU A 53 -6.71 13.29 3.41
C GLU A 53 -6.29 13.53 4.87
N ASP A 54 -5.13 14.19 5.06
CA ASP A 54 -4.78 14.90 6.30
C ASP A 54 -5.23 16.37 6.21
#